data_AF-A0A7Y3GJC4-F1
#
_entry.id   AF-A0A7Y3GJC4-F1
#
_cell.length_a   1.000
_cell.length_b   1.000
_cell.length_c   1.000
_cell.angle_alpha   90.00
_cell.angle_beta   90.00
_cell.angle_gamma   90.00
#
_symmetry.space_group_name_H-M   'P 1'
#
loop_
_entity.id
_entity.type
_entity.pdbx_description
1 polymer ?
#
loop_
_entity_poly.entity_id
_entity_poly.type
_entity_poly.pdbx_seq_one_letter_code
_entity_poly.pdbx_strand_id
1 'polypeptide(L)'
;MNQKTGKHREHFFKTILFLVVFSAVSMFSAAAFASQAGDTNKHCLWSIETPSNTIFLLGSMHISPAEIYPLPQVIERAYDQCAKVVFEADMDAVNDPSFQTKIMNMGVYPEGDNLEDNVSAQTFNLLRKRADTAGIP
;
A
#
# COMPACT_ATOMS: atom_id res chain seq x y z
N MET A 1 38.02 -58.37 18.84
CA MET A 1 37.69 -57.17 19.66
C MET A 1 37.56 -55.98 18.72
N ASN A 2 36.61 -55.06 18.92
CA ASN A 2 36.41 -53.78 18.20
C ASN A 2 35.62 -53.73 16.86
N GLN A 3 34.34 -54.11 16.89
CA GLN A 3 33.37 -53.68 15.86
C GLN A 3 32.19 -52.83 16.41
N LYS A 4 32.10 -52.64 17.73
CA LYS A 4 30.98 -51.92 18.38
C LYS A 4 31.17 -50.39 18.49
N THR A 5 32.39 -49.87 18.32
CA THR A 5 32.73 -48.46 18.58
C THR A 5 32.46 -47.50 17.41
N GLY A 6 32.37 -47.99 16.16
CA GLY A 6 32.12 -47.16 14.99
C GLY A 6 30.65 -46.73 14.84
N LYS A 7 29.72 -47.66 15.05
CA LYS A 7 28.27 -47.42 14.90
C LYS A 7 27.75 -46.37 15.88
N HIS A 8 28.28 -46.36 17.11
CA HIS A 8 27.89 -45.40 18.14
C HIS A 8 28.34 -43.96 17.83
N ARG A 9 29.50 -43.80 17.17
CA ARG A 9 30.04 -42.50 16.74
C ARG A 9 29.28 -41.94 15.53
N GLU A 10 28.85 -42.81 14.61
CA GLU A 10 28.01 -42.40 13.48
C GLU A 10 26.62 -41.97 13.90
N HIS A 11 25.96 -42.71 14.79
CA HIS A 11 24.65 -42.31 15.30
C HIS A 11 24.74 -40.99 16.08
N PHE A 12 25.80 -40.80 16.86
CA PHE A 12 26.05 -39.55 17.58
C PHE A 12 26.22 -38.36 16.63
N PHE A 13 26.99 -38.51 15.54
CA PHE A 13 27.18 -37.45 14.55
C PHE A 13 25.88 -37.17 13.76
N LYS A 14 25.16 -38.21 13.33
CA LYS A 14 23.87 -38.07 12.63
C LYS A 14 22.82 -37.35 13.48
N THR A 15 22.78 -37.61 14.79
CA THR A 15 21.88 -36.91 15.72
C THR A 15 22.28 -35.45 15.91
N ILE A 16 23.57 -35.14 16.04
CA ILE A 16 24.04 -33.74 16.14
C ILE A 16 23.75 -32.96 14.85
N LEU A 17 24.00 -33.57 13.69
CA LEU A 17 23.70 -32.95 12.40
C LEU A 17 22.19 -32.70 12.22
N PHE A 18 21.35 -33.65 12.63
CA PHE A 18 19.89 -33.48 12.61
C PHE A 18 19.42 -32.36 13.55
N LEU A 19 19.98 -32.26 14.77
CA LEU A 19 19.65 -31.18 15.71
C LEU A 19 20.13 -29.81 15.22
N VAL A 20 21.30 -29.72 14.58
CA VAL A 20 21.79 -28.47 13.98
C VAL A 20 20.92 -28.03 12.81
N VAL A 21 20.54 -28.95 11.92
CA VAL A 21 19.63 -28.65 10.79
C VAL A 21 18.23 -28.28 11.30
N PHE A 22 17.70 -29.00 12.29
CA PHE A 22 16.39 -28.70 12.88
C PHE A 22 16.37 -27.34 13.61
N SER A 23 17.45 -27.01 14.33
CA SER A 23 17.62 -25.70 14.97
C SER A 23 17.78 -24.57 13.93
N ALA A 24 18.52 -24.80 12.84
CA ALA A 24 18.68 -23.82 11.76
C ALA A 24 17.36 -23.56 11.01
N VAL A 25 16.56 -24.60 10.76
CA VAL A 25 15.21 -24.47 10.16
C VAL A 25 14.26 -23.73 11.11
N SER A 26 14.36 -23.98 12.41
CA SER A 26 13.53 -23.29 13.43
C SER A 26 13.88 -21.81 13.58
N MET A 27 15.17 -21.44 13.48
CA MET A 27 15.61 -20.03 13.50
C MET A 27 15.24 -19.27 12.22
N PHE A 28 15.10 -19.95 11.07
CA PHE A 28 14.66 -19.33 9.83
C PHE A 28 13.16 -19.00 9.82
N SER A 29 12.32 -19.82 10.46
CA SER A 29 10.87 -19.56 10.57
C SER A 29 10.54 -18.38 11.50
N ALA A 30 11.31 -18.14 12.57
CA ALA A 30 11.02 -17.05 13.51
C ALA A 30 11.27 -15.65 12.92
N ALA A 31 12.23 -15.51 12.00
CA ALA A 31 12.53 -14.23 11.35
C ALA A 31 11.43 -13.78 10.36
N ALA A 32 10.67 -14.72 9.79
CA ALA A 32 9.61 -14.42 8.83
C ALA A 32 8.33 -13.86 9.48
N PHE A 33 8.05 -14.16 10.76
CA PHE A 33 6.86 -13.69 11.46
C PHE A 33 7.03 -12.35 12.18
N ALA A 34 8.26 -11.88 12.40
CA ALA A 34 8.54 -10.66 13.15
C ALA A 34 8.17 -9.36 12.41
N SER A 35 7.85 -9.41 11.10
CA SER A 35 7.48 -8.23 10.31
C SER A 35 5.99 -7.87 10.37
N GLN A 36 5.15 -8.59 11.12
CA GLN A 36 3.72 -8.26 11.24
C GLN A 36 3.48 -7.18 12.32
N ALA A 37 4.28 -6.12 12.34
CA ALA A 37 3.86 -4.90 13.03
C ALA A 37 2.70 -4.32 12.22
N GLY A 38 1.49 -4.36 12.77
CA GLY A 38 0.33 -3.73 12.15
C GLY A 38 0.64 -2.26 11.90
N ASP A 39 0.65 -1.88 10.63
CA ASP A 39 0.86 -0.51 10.21
C ASP A 39 -0.27 0.34 10.79
N THR A 40 0.05 1.17 11.78
CA THR A 40 -0.93 2.07 12.43
C THR A 40 -1.17 3.32 11.60
N ASN A 41 -0.53 3.45 10.44
CA ASN A 41 -0.83 4.53 9.50
C ASN A 41 -2.21 4.34 8.89
N LYS A 42 -3.02 5.41 8.98
CA LYS A 42 -4.31 5.47 8.29
C LYS A 42 -4.06 5.40 6.80
N HIS A 43 -4.67 4.43 6.13
CA HIS A 43 -4.63 4.26 4.68
C HIS A 43 -6.05 4.25 4.12
N CYS A 44 -6.18 4.56 2.82
CA CYS A 44 -7.45 4.55 2.09
C CYS A 44 -7.69 3.23 1.32
N LEU A 45 -7.15 2.13 1.82
CA LEU A 45 -7.36 0.79 1.29
C LEU A 45 -8.60 0.14 1.92
N TRP A 46 -9.49 -0.35 1.07
CA TRP A 46 -10.68 -1.11 1.43
C TRP A 46 -10.63 -2.49 0.78
N SER A 47 -11.12 -3.52 1.47
CA SER A 47 -11.30 -4.87 0.93
C SER A 47 -12.77 -5.22 0.87
N ILE A 48 -13.22 -5.73 -0.28
CA ILE A 48 -14.56 -6.27 -0.48
C ILE A 48 -14.41 -7.76 -0.75
N GLU A 49 -14.91 -8.59 0.16
CA GLU A 49 -14.94 -10.04 0.00
C GLU A 49 -16.24 -10.47 -0.67
N THR A 50 -16.13 -11.36 -1.64
CA THR A 50 -17.25 -12.04 -2.30
C THR A 50 -17.03 -13.56 -2.17
N PRO A 51 -18.05 -14.40 -2.42
CA PRO A 51 -17.89 -15.86 -2.32
C PRO A 51 -16.80 -16.45 -3.22
N SER A 52 -16.42 -15.74 -4.29
CA SER A 52 -15.47 -16.23 -5.29
C SER A 52 -14.23 -15.36 -5.49
N ASN A 53 -14.20 -14.14 -4.94
CA ASN A 53 -13.14 -13.16 -5.18
C ASN A 53 -12.98 -12.18 -4.03
N THR A 54 -11.81 -11.56 -3.94
CA THR A 54 -11.55 -10.37 -3.13
C THR A 54 -11.22 -9.20 -4.04
N ILE A 55 -11.88 -8.07 -3.82
CA ILE A 55 -11.63 -6.82 -4.55
C ILE A 55 -11.00 -5.84 -3.57
N PHE A 56 -9.86 -5.27 -3.94
CA PHE A 56 -9.23 -4.19 -3.20
C PHE A 56 -9.53 -2.85 -3.89
N LEU A 57 -10.04 -1.89 -3.12
CA LEU A 57 -10.25 -0.52 -3.58
C LEU A 57 -9.31 0.40 -2.81
N LEU A 58 -8.33 0.95 -3.51
CA LEU A 58 -7.39 1.92 -2.97
C LEU A 58 -7.76 3.32 -3.45
N GLY A 59 -8.15 4.20 -2.52
CA GLY A 59 -8.30 5.62 -2.81
C GLY A 59 -6.93 6.28 -2.98
N SER A 60 -6.76 7.10 -4.01
CA SER A 60 -5.51 7.82 -4.27
C SER A 60 -5.66 9.33 -4.01
N MET A 61 -4.56 9.98 -3.63
CA MET A 61 -4.42 11.44 -3.77
C MET A 61 -3.53 11.70 -4.98
N HIS A 62 -4.01 12.50 -5.93
CA HIS A 62 -3.32 12.73 -7.22
C HIS A 62 -2.02 13.54 -7.13
N ILE A 63 -1.62 13.94 -5.92
CA ILE A 63 -0.33 14.56 -5.64
C ILE A 63 0.32 13.71 -4.55
N SER A 64 1.27 12.88 -4.95
CA SER A 64 2.00 12.01 -4.04
C SER A 64 3.51 12.28 -4.19
N PRO A 65 4.18 12.78 -3.14
CA PRO A 65 5.64 12.92 -3.13
C PRO A 65 6.33 11.57 -3.34
N ALA A 66 7.54 11.55 -3.88
CA ALA A 66 8.29 10.29 -4.06
C ALA A 66 8.59 9.60 -2.71
N GLU A 67 8.64 10.39 -1.64
CA GLU A 67 8.92 9.97 -0.27
C GLU A 67 7.80 9.12 0.34
N ILE A 68 6.64 8.97 -0.32
CA ILE A 68 5.58 8.07 0.15
C ILE A 68 5.91 6.58 -0.06
N TYR A 69 7.00 6.28 -0.78
CA TYR A 69 7.50 4.93 -0.98
C TYR A 69 8.55 4.54 0.07
N PRO A 70 8.58 3.27 0.52
CA PRO A 70 7.66 2.18 0.15
C PRO A 70 6.26 2.41 0.71
N LEU A 71 5.23 1.90 0.01
CA LEU A 71 3.85 2.05 0.49
C LEU A 71 3.68 1.27 1.81
N PRO A 72 2.66 1.63 2.62
CA PRO A 72 2.20 0.78 3.71
C PRO A 72 2.14 -0.70 3.30
N GLN A 73 2.72 -1.59 4.09
CA GLN A 73 2.89 -3.02 3.70
C GLN A 73 1.56 -3.70 3.34
N VAL A 74 0.45 -3.25 3.92
CA VAL A 74 -0.89 -3.76 3.60
C VAL A 74 -1.32 -3.43 2.17
N ILE A 75 -0.90 -2.29 1.63
CA ILE A 75 -1.16 -1.89 0.25
C ILE A 75 -0.30 -2.71 -0.71
N GLU A 76 0.99 -2.84 -0.43
CA GLU A 76 1.90 -3.67 -1.23
C GLU A 76 1.38 -5.11 -1.34
N ARG A 77 0.95 -5.71 -0.22
CA ARG A 77 0.34 -7.06 -0.22
C ARG A 77 -0.96 -7.14 -1.01
N ALA A 78 -1.77 -6.08 -1.01
CA ALA A 78 -2.99 -6.05 -1.80
C ALA A 78 -2.66 -6.03 -3.30
N TYR A 79 -1.62 -5.30 -3.72
CA TYR A 79 -1.11 -5.35 -5.09
C TYR A 79 -0.62 -6.75 -5.46
N ASP A 80 0.18 -7.40 -4.61
CA ASP A 80 0.70 -8.75 -4.85
C ASP A 80 -0.39 -9.82 -5.01
N GLN A 81 -1.54 -9.63 -4.36
CA GLN A 81 -2.69 -10.54 -4.45
C GLN A 81 -3.55 -10.31 -5.70
N CYS A 82 -3.42 -9.15 -6.35
CA CYS A 82 -4.25 -8.78 -7.49
C CYS A 82 -3.68 -9.35 -8.79
N ALA A 83 -4.47 -10.17 -9.49
CA ALA A 83 -4.13 -10.60 -10.84
C ALA A 83 -4.22 -9.46 -11.88
N LYS A 84 -4.99 -8.40 -11.58
CA LYS A 84 -5.19 -7.23 -12.43
C LYS A 84 -5.35 -5.98 -11.58
N VAL A 85 -4.82 -4.87 -12.07
CA VAL A 85 -5.00 -3.53 -11.51
C VAL A 85 -5.75 -2.70 -12.54
N VAL A 86 -6.80 -2.00 -12.10
CA VAL A 86 -7.61 -1.12 -12.94
C VAL A 86 -7.65 0.26 -12.28
N PHE A 87 -7.51 1.30 -13.08
CA PHE A 87 -7.54 2.68 -12.63
C PHE A 87 -8.88 3.33 -13.01
N GLU A 88 -9.30 4.35 -12.26
CA GLU A 88 -10.52 5.13 -12.54
C GLU A 88 -10.42 5.90 -13.87
N ALA A 89 -9.20 6.27 -14.26
CA ALA A 89 -8.91 7.02 -15.47
C ALA A 89 -8.05 6.22 -16.44
N ASP A 90 -8.15 6.56 -17.72
CA ASP A 90 -7.26 6.10 -18.76
C ASP A 90 -5.89 6.77 -18.59
N MET A 91 -4.88 5.98 -18.20
CA MET A 91 -3.53 6.47 -17.95
C MET A 91 -2.82 6.93 -19.24
N ASP A 92 -3.21 6.42 -20.40
CA ASP A 92 -2.64 6.88 -21.67
C ASP A 92 -3.19 8.27 -22.02
N ALA A 93 -4.50 8.47 -21.81
CA ALA A 93 -5.13 9.77 -22.01
C ALA A 93 -4.65 10.83 -21.00
N VAL A 94 -4.38 10.46 -19.74
CA VAL A 94 -3.85 11.40 -18.74
C VAL A 94 -2.48 11.94 -19.13
N ASN A 95 -1.67 11.18 -19.88
CA ASN A 95 -0.37 11.65 -20.36
C ASN A 95 -0.45 12.50 -21.65
N ASP A 96 -1.63 12.67 -22.25
CA ASP A 96 -1.83 13.52 -23.41
C ASP A 96 -1.83 15.02 -23.02
N PRO A 97 -0.91 15.85 -23.57
CA PRO A 97 -0.91 17.30 -23.35
C PRO A 97 -2.25 17.99 -23.69
N SER A 98 -3.00 17.46 -24.66
CA SER A 98 -4.32 17.99 -25.03
C SER A 98 -5.34 17.78 -23.93
N PHE A 99 -5.29 16.62 -23.27
CA PHE A 99 -6.12 16.30 -22.11
C PHE A 99 -5.74 17.17 -20.91
N GLN A 100 -4.44 17.37 -20.66
CA GLN A 100 -3.96 18.27 -19.60
C GLN A 100 -4.44 19.71 -19.79
N THR A 101 -4.35 20.22 -21.01
CA THR A 101 -4.86 21.57 -21.35
C THR A 101 -6.37 21.66 -21.11
N LYS A 102 -7.11 20.63 -21.50
CA LYS A 102 -8.56 20.57 -21.32
C LYS A 102 -8.94 20.54 -19.83
N ILE A 103 -8.24 19.75 -19.02
CA ILE A 103 -8.45 19.71 -17.56
C ILE A 103 -8.16 21.06 -16.94
N MET A 104 -7.07 21.74 -17.32
CA MET A 104 -6.77 23.09 -16.79
C MET A 104 -7.85 24.10 -17.17
N ASN A 105 -8.33 24.08 -18.40
CA ASN A 105 -9.38 25.01 -18.87
C ASN A 105 -10.74 24.75 -18.20
N MET A 106 -11.05 23.52 -17.82
CA MET A 106 -12.31 23.15 -17.17
C MET A 106 -12.22 23.12 -15.63
N GLY A 107 -11.00 23.04 -15.09
CA GLY A 107 -10.73 22.90 -13.66
C GLY A 107 -10.67 24.23 -12.90
N VAL A 108 -10.73 25.35 -13.62
CA VAL A 108 -10.81 26.70 -13.06
C VAL A 108 -12.05 27.39 -13.59
N TYR A 109 -12.60 28.32 -12.81
CA TYR A 109 -13.67 29.18 -13.30
C TYR A 109 -13.15 30.09 -14.42
N PRO A 110 -14.00 30.42 -15.42
CA PRO A 110 -13.64 31.38 -16.45
C PRO A 110 -13.46 32.78 -15.85
N GLU A 111 -12.82 33.67 -16.62
CA GLU A 111 -12.60 35.04 -16.18
C GLU A 111 -13.94 35.75 -15.87
N GLY A 112 -14.01 36.37 -14.69
CA GLY A 112 -15.20 37.06 -14.20
C GLY A 112 -16.24 36.16 -13.51
N ASP A 113 -15.96 34.86 -13.39
CA ASP A 113 -16.76 33.92 -12.61
C ASP A 113 -15.89 33.29 -11.51
N ASN A 114 -16.49 32.95 -10.38
CA ASN A 114 -15.73 32.40 -9.27
C ASN A 114 -16.56 31.48 -8.37
N LEU A 115 -15.87 30.76 -7.46
CA LEU A 115 -16.53 29.78 -6.61
C LEU A 115 -17.62 30.40 -5.72
N GLU A 116 -17.44 31.64 -5.25
CA GLU A 116 -18.37 32.35 -4.37
C GLU A 116 -19.69 32.71 -5.07
N ASP A 117 -19.66 32.84 -6.40
CA ASP A 117 -20.84 33.10 -7.23
C ASP A 117 -21.68 31.83 -7.48
N ASN A 118 -21.06 30.65 -7.33
CA ASN A 118 -21.65 29.36 -7.72
C ASN A 118 -22.05 28.45 -6.54
N VAL A 119 -21.78 28.88 -5.31
CA VAL A 119 -22.20 28.17 -4.10
C VAL A 119 -22.94 29.12 -3.15
N SER A 120 -23.70 28.56 -2.21
CA SER A 120 -24.38 29.40 -1.22
C SER A 120 -23.37 30.16 -0.35
N ALA A 121 -23.74 31.36 0.10
CA ALA A 121 -22.93 32.13 1.04
C ALA A 121 -22.57 31.32 2.31
N GLN A 122 -23.48 30.45 2.77
CA GLN A 122 -23.21 29.56 3.90
C GLN A 122 -22.08 28.57 3.59
N THR A 123 -22.14 27.93 2.42
CA THR A 123 -21.12 26.96 1.97
C THR A 123 -19.76 27.64 1.80
N PHE A 124 -19.74 28.82 1.17
CA PHE A 124 -18.50 29.56 0.94
C PHE A 124 -17.84 30.00 2.25
N ASN A 125 -18.63 30.48 3.22
CA ASN A 125 -18.12 30.83 4.55
C ASN A 125 -17.56 29.62 5.30
N LEU A 126 -18.18 28.44 5.16
CA LEU A 126 -17.65 27.21 5.74
C LEU A 126 -16.31 26.82 5.11
N LEU A 127 -16.20 26.93 3.79
CA LEU A 127 -14.96 26.67 3.05
C LEU A 127 -13.85 27.62 3.51
N ARG A 128 -14.11 28.94 3.52
CA ARG A 128 -13.14 29.97 3.94
C ARG A 128 -12.58 29.68 5.33
N LYS A 129 -13.47 29.43 6.30
CA LYS A 129 -13.05 29.07 7.67
C LYS A 129 -12.14 27.83 7.71
N ARG A 130 -12.41 26.83 6.86
CA ARG A 130 -11.60 25.61 6.80
C ARG A 130 -10.26 25.82 6.13
N ALA A 131 -10.22 26.63 5.07
CA ALA A 131 -9.01 27.03 4.34
C ALA A 131 -8.05 27.81 5.25
N ASP A 132 -8.57 28.80 6.00
CA ASP A 132 -7.81 29.57 6.98
C ASP A 132 -7.12 28.65 8.01
N THR A 133 -7.89 27.68 8.53
CA THR A 133 -7.37 26.69 9.51
C THR A 133 -6.30 25.78 8.90
N ALA A 134 -6.34 25.55 7.59
CA ALA A 134 -5.39 24.72 6.87
C ALA A 134 -4.16 25.51 6.36
N GLY A 135 -4.11 26.83 6.56
CA GLY A 135 -3.05 27.69 6.02
C GLY A 135 -3.13 27.89 4.51
N ILE A 136 -4.30 27.66 3.92
CA ILE A 136 -4.58 27.91 2.50
C ILE A 136 -5.25 29.29 2.41
N PRO A 137 -4.65 30.26 1.69
CA PRO A 137 -5.20 31.60 1.54
C PRO A 137 -6.53 31.63 0.78
#